data_AF-A0A4Y2LQD7-F1
#
_entry.id   AF-A0A4Y2LQD7-F1
#
_cell.length_a   1.000
_cell.length_b   1.000
_cell.length_c   1.000
_cell.angle_alpha   90.00
_cell.angle_beta   90.00
_cell.angle_gamma   90.00
#
_symmetry.space_group_name_H-M   'P 1'
#
loop_
_entity.id
_entity.type
_entity.pdbx_description
1 polymer ?
#
loop_
_entity_poly.entity_id
_entity_poly.type
_entity_poly.pdbx_seq_one_letter_code
_entity_poly.pdbx_strand_id
1 'polypeptide(L)'
;MTTPVRDVEMFGHVHWFQYENGIRFPAEIGVSEVLPFGIPEDRRRAILTSVDNTGRIEYAKDRPVNRVASRNISHLPFGYEGFHTKEEAERKIVRFVQDKLLAVKGHDQKVYFESLGLTVVELKSVLPCCPKYADLPDEVFHPKTSPRFRHSIHYRHDDSKCSRIIAISFAKYLEMKRREESDKYWDDQAKSSE
;
A
#
# COMPACT_ATOMS: atom_id res chain seq x y z
N MET A 1 11.69 20.74 -0.93
CA MET A 1 10.65 21.10 -1.92
C MET A 1 9.43 20.26 -1.58
N THR A 2 8.28 20.88 -1.35
CA THR A 2 7.02 20.17 -1.10
C THR A 2 6.54 19.52 -2.38
N THR A 3 6.34 18.20 -2.38
CA THR A 3 5.81 17.50 -3.55
C THR A 3 4.28 17.57 -3.55
N PRO A 4 3.64 18.21 -4.54
CA PRO A 4 2.19 18.33 -4.60
C PRO A 4 1.47 16.98 -4.62
N VAL A 5 0.40 16.83 -3.84
CA VAL A 5 -0.46 15.64 -3.85
C VAL A 5 -1.01 15.33 -5.24
N ARG A 6 -1.18 16.35 -6.10
CA ARG A 6 -1.62 16.22 -7.49
C ARG A 6 -0.62 15.48 -8.40
N ASP A 7 0.64 15.37 -7.98
CA ASP A 7 1.69 14.71 -8.77
C ASP A 7 1.82 13.21 -8.42
N VAL A 8 1.18 12.75 -7.33
CA VAL A 8 1.21 11.35 -6.88
C VAL A 8 0.41 10.41 -7.79
N GLU A 9 1.05 9.59 -8.58
CA GLU A 9 0.31 8.71 -9.51
C GLU A 9 0.06 7.30 -8.96
N MET A 10 0.78 6.92 -7.91
CA MET A 10 0.71 5.58 -7.33
C MET A 10 0.64 5.66 -5.81
N PHE A 11 0.01 4.68 -5.18
CA PHE A 11 0.10 4.45 -3.74
C PHE A 11 0.57 3.02 -3.45
N GLY A 12 1.54 2.88 -2.55
CA GLY A 12 2.14 1.59 -2.15
C GLY A 12 1.90 1.24 -0.69
N HIS A 13 1.70 -0.05 -0.43
CA HIS A 13 1.58 -0.62 0.91
C HIS A 13 2.28 -1.98 1.02
N VAL A 14 2.91 -2.24 2.16
CA VAL A 14 3.63 -3.49 2.45
C VAL A 14 3.25 -4.04 3.82
N HIS A 15 2.96 -5.34 3.86
CA HIS A 15 2.93 -6.12 5.09
C HIS A 15 4.26 -6.84 5.33
N TRP A 16 4.66 -6.89 6.59
CA TRP A 16 5.98 -7.38 7.00
C TRP A 16 5.84 -8.57 7.95
N PHE A 17 6.73 -9.53 7.79
CA PHE A 17 7.07 -10.50 8.82
C PHE A 17 8.47 -10.22 9.36
N GLN A 18 8.73 -10.72 10.57
CA GLN A 18 10.04 -10.72 11.19
C GLN A 18 10.66 -12.11 11.06
N TYR A 19 11.91 -12.14 10.65
CA TYR A 19 12.74 -13.34 10.65
C TYR A 19 14.14 -12.94 11.11
N GLU A 20 15.03 -13.92 11.25
CA GLU A 20 16.46 -13.64 11.43
C GLU A 20 16.74 -12.70 12.61
N ASN A 21 16.03 -12.93 13.72
CA ASN A 21 16.13 -12.15 14.95
C ASN A 21 15.58 -10.71 14.87
N GLY A 22 14.41 -10.54 14.26
CA GLY A 22 13.66 -9.27 14.21
C GLY A 22 13.85 -8.47 12.93
N ILE A 23 14.60 -9.00 11.95
CA ILE A 23 14.76 -8.41 10.63
C ILE A 23 13.42 -8.51 9.89
N ARG A 24 12.95 -7.39 9.34
CA ARG A 24 11.68 -7.34 8.63
C ARG A 24 11.87 -7.76 7.17
N PHE A 25 11.02 -8.68 6.72
CA PHE A 25 10.91 -9.12 5.34
C PHE A 25 9.51 -8.82 4.82
N PRO A 26 9.38 -8.34 3.58
CA PRO A 26 8.07 -8.15 2.99
C PRO A 26 7.39 -9.53 2.90
N ALA A 27 6.11 -9.58 3.24
CA ALA A 27 5.27 -10.76 3.09
C ALA A 27 4.26 -10.56 1.96
N GLU A 28 3.77 -9.33 1.80
CA GLU A 28 2.86 -8.95 0.74
C GLU A 28 3.06 -7.47 0.40
N ILE A 29 3.07 -7.17 -0.90
CA ILE A 29 3.25 -5.82 -1.42
C ILE A 29 2.10 -5.51 -2.35
N GLY A 30 1.37 -4.45 -2.05
CA GLY A 30 0.27 -3.94 -2.85
C GLY A 30 0.59 -2.55 -3.37
N VAL A 31 0.33 -2.31 -4.65
CA VAL A 31 0.44 -0.97 -5.25
C VAL A 31 -0.81 -0.70 -6.08
N SER A 32 -1.32 0.51 -6.00
CA SER A 32 -2.50 0.95 -6.74
C SER A 32 -2.23 2.29 -7.42
N GLU A 33 -2.72 2.42 -8.64
CA GLU A 33 -2.80 3.70 -9.35
C GLU A 33 -3.76 4.65 -8.63
N VAL A 34 -3.41 5.95 -8.62
CA VAL A 34 -4.25 7.07 -8.20
C VAL A 34 -4.86 7.67 -9.47
N LEU A 35 -6.17 7.55 -9.62
CA LEU A 35 -6.86 7.96 -10.84
C LEU A 35 -7.00 9.49 -10.94
N PRO A 36 -6.98 10.04 -12.17
CA PRO A 36 -7.46 11.40 -12.41
C PRO A 36 -8.97 11.54 -12.15
N PHE A 37 -9.42 12.76 -11.88
CA PHE A 37 -10.84 13.06 -11.70
C PHE A 37 -11.67 12.66 -12.92
N GLY A 38 -12.81 12.00 -12.69
CA GLY A 38 -13.74 11.59 -13.74
C GLY A 38 -13.37 10.29 -14.45
N ILE A 39 -12.25 9.64 -14.11
CA ILE A 39 -11.91 8.32 -14.66
C ILE A 39 -12.67 7.24 -13.89
N PRO A 40 -13.38 6.32 -14.59
CA PRO A 40 -14.06 5.19 -13.96
C PRO A 40 -13.11 4.30 -13.16
N GLU A 41 -13.53 3.90 -11.96
CA GLU A 41 -12.70 3.10 -11.05
C GLU A 41 -12.27 1.76 -11.64
N ASP A 42 -13.09 1.14 -12.48
CA ASP A 42 -12.83 -0.15 -13.12
C ASP A 42 -11.64 -0.14 -14.10
N ARG A 43 -11.10 1.04 -14.40
CA ARG A 43 -9.87 1.25 -15.17
C ARG A 43 -8.61 1.31 -14.32
N ARG A 44 -8.74 1.38 -12.99
CA ARG A 44 -7.61 1.48 -12.07
C ARG A 44 -6.72 0.25 -12.19
N ARG A 45 -5.44 0.50 -12.38
CA ARG A 45 -4.42 -0.54 -12.29
C ARG A 45 -4.07 -0.76 -10.82
N ALA A 46 -3.99 -2.02 -10.40
CA ALA A 46 -3.46 -2.40 -9.10
C ALA A 46 -2.74 -3.75 -9.18
N ILE A 47 -1.69 -3.91 -8.40
CA ILE A 47 -0.90 -5.14 -8.30
C ILE A 47 -0.84 -5.62 -6.85
N LEU A 48 -0.79 -6.93 -6.69
CA LEU A 48 -0.55 -7.62 -5.43
C LEU A 48 0.50 -8.70 -5.68
N THR A 49 1.56 -8.69 -4.90
CA THR A 49 2.57 -9.76 -4.93
C THR A 49 2.82 -10.24 -3.51
N SER A 50 2.94 -11.55 -3.34
CA SER A 50 3.34 -12.17 -2.08
C SER A 50 4.78 -12.64 -2.19
N VAL A 51 5.51 -12.53 -1.10
CA VAL A 51 6.93 -12.87 -1.04
C VAL A 51 7.07 -14.20 -0.30
N ASP A 52 7.76 -15.13 -0.94
CA ASP A 52 8.17 -16.39 -0.35
C ASP A 52 9.31 -16.14 0.66
N ASN A 53 9.02 -16.40 1.93
CA ASN A 53 9.98 -16.31 3.02
C ASN A 53 10.31 -17.70 3.61
N THR A 54 9.98 -18.81 2.95
CA THR A 54 10.20 -20.17 3.47
C THR A 54 11.66 -20.49 3.78
N GLY A 55 12.61 -19.84 3.08
CA GLY A 55 14.05 -19.97 3.37
C GLY A 55 14.56 -19.20 4.59
N ARG A 56 13.70 -18.44 5.27
CA ARG A 56 14.07 -17.58 6.40
C ARG A 56 13.88 -18.31 7.73
N ILE A 57 14.79 -18.07 8.67
CA ILE A 57 14.72 -18.66 10.00
C ILE A 57 13.81 -17.81 10.88
N GLU A 58 12.70 -18.38 11.35
CA GLU A 58 11.82 -17.77 12.34
C GLU A 58 12.27 -18.11 13.76
N TYR A 59 12.84 -17.15 14.48
CA TYR A 59 13.24 -17.34 15.87
C TYR A 59 12.05 -17.25 16.81
N ALA A 60 12.18 -17.81 18.02
CA ALA A 60 11.09 -17.83 19.01
C ALA A 60 10.54 -16.43 19.35
N LYS A 61 11.39 -15.40 19.28
CA LYS A 61 11.00 -14.00 19.51
C LYS A 61 10.25 -13.36 18.33
N ASP A 62 10.40 -13.89 17.11
CA ASP A 62 9.74 -13.38 15.91
C ASP A 62 8.29 -13.90 15.81
N ARG A 63 8.06 -15.14 16.29
CA ARG A 63 6.76 -15.84 16.23
C ARG A 63 5.56 -15.03 16.74
N PRO A 64 5.61 -14.34 17.90
CA PRO A 64 4.45 -13.58 18.37
C PRO A 64 4.09 -12.44 17.43
N VAL A 65 5.10 -11.76 16.86
CA VAL A 65 4.90 -10.66 15.91
C VAL A 65 4.31 -11.20 14.61
N ASN A 66 4.89 -12.28 14.07
CA ASN A 66 4.40 -12.91 12.85
C ASN A 66 2.98 -13.45 13.00
N ARG A 67 2.63 -14.00 14.16
CA ARG A 67 1.26 -14.44 14.43
C ARG A 67 0.28 -13.27 14.34
N VAL A 68 0.62 -12.10 14.89
CA VAL A 68 -0.23 -10.90 14.79
C VAL A 68 -0.30 -10.42 13.34
N ALA A 69 0.85 -10.32 12.66
CA ALA A 69 0.91 -9.92 11.25
C ALA A 69 0.11 -10.86 10.34
N SER A 70 0.15 -12.18 10.59
CA SER A 70 -0.59 -13.19 9.80
C SER A 70 -2.11 -13.05 9.89
N ARG A 71 -2.61 -12.46 10.99
CA ARG A 71 -4.04 -12.16 11.16
C ARG A 71 -4.46 -10.90 10.40
N ASN A 72 -3.49 -10.11 9.95
CA ASN A 72 -3.64 -8.78 9.36
C ASN A 72 -3.12 -8.70 7.92
N ILE A 73 -2.74 -9.84 7.32
CA ILE A 73 -2.38 -9.97 5.91
C ILE A 73 -3.50 -10.75 5.20
N SER A 74 -3.70 -10.53 3.90
CA SER A 74 -4.75 -11.29 3.21
C SER A 74 -4.44 -12.79 3.10
N HIS A 75 -5.50 -13.59 3.24
CA HIS A 75 -5.50 -15.02 2.94
C HIS A 75 -5.98 -15.32 1.49
N LEU A 76 -5.63 -14.41 0.56
CA LEU A 76 -5.75 -14.36 -0.93
C LEU A 76 -6.70 -15.38 -1.63
N PRO A 77 -7.67 -14.99 -2.51
CA PRO A 77 -7.38 -14.39 -3.84
C PRO A 77 -8.46 -13.42 -4.44
N PHE A 78 -8.13 -12.60 -5.45
CA PHE A 78 -8.30 -12.82 -6.91
C PHE A 78 -7.35 -11.88 -7.70
N GLY A 79 -6.61 -12.44 -8.67
CA GLY A 79 -5.43 -11.84 -9.30
C GLY A 79 -4.10 -12.26 -8.66
N TYR A 80 -4.12 -13.25 -7.77
CA TYR A 80 -2.93 -13.82 -7.14
C TYR A 80 -2.12 -14.63 -8.15
N GLU A 81 -0.90 -14.20 -8.44
CA GLU A 81 0.02 -14.84 -9.38
C GLU A 81 0.95 -15.88 -8.74
N GLY A 82 0.78 -16.15 -7.43
CA GLY A 82 1.61 -17.07 -6.65
C GLY A 82 2.52 -16.35 -5.64
N PHE A 83 3.33 -17.15 -4.93
CA PHE A 83 4.45 -16.65 -4.13
C PHE A 83 5.65 -16.44 -5.05
N HIS A 84 6.33 -15.31 -4.87
CA HIS A 84 7.51 -14.93 -5.64
C HIS A 84 8.72 -14.84 -4.73
N THR A 85 9.92 -15.04 -5.27
CA THR A 85 11.11 -14.62 -4.50
C THR A 85 11.01 -13.13 -4.22
N LYS A 86 11.70 -12.66 -3.17
CA LYS A 86 11.73 -11.24 -2.83
C LYS A 86 12.11 -10.39 -4.05
N GLU A 87 13.13 -10.79 -4.78
CA GLU A 87 13.66 -10.07 -5.93
C GLU A 87 12.67 -10.08 -7.11
N GLU A 88 11.93 -11.18 -7.31
CA GLU A 88 10.86 -11.25 -8.31
C GLU A 88 9.70 -10.32 -7.98
N ALA A 89 9.24 -10.35 -6.73
CA ALA A 89 8.18 -9.48 -6.24
C ALA A 89 8.56 -8.00 -6.40
N GLU A 90 9.76 -7.62 -5.95
CA GLU A 90 10.29 -6.27 -6.07
C GLU A 90 10.43 -5.83 -7.53
N ARG A 91 10.94 -6.69 -8.43
CA ARG A 91 11.01 -6.39 -9.87
C ARG A 91 9.64 -6.15 -10.48
N LYS A 92 8.61 -6.92 -10.08
CA LYS A 92 7.24 -6.69 -10.54
C LYS A 92 6.71 -5.34 -10.09
N ILE A 93 6.95 -4.97 -8.84
CA ILE A 93 6.58 -3.67 -8.30
C ILE A 93 7.27 -2.53 -9.04
N VAL A 94 8.58 -2.60 -9.25
CA VAL A 94 9.33 -1.58 -9.99
C VAL A 94 8.81 -1.44 -11.42
N ARG A 95 8.54 -2.55 -12.11
CA ARG A 95 7.94 -2.54 -13.46
C ARG A 95 6.52 -1.97 -13.47
N PHE A 96 5.76 -2.20 -12.40
CA PHE A 96 4.39 -1.71 -12.29
C PHE A 96 4.33 -0.20 -12.04
N VAL A 97 5.18 0.31 -11.14
CA VAL A 97 5.29 1.73 -10.77
C VAL A 97 5.98 2.53 -11.88
N GLN A 98 7.00 1.98 -12.54
CA GLN A 98 7.80 2.67 -13.54
C GLN A 98 8.47 3.92 -12.94
N ASP A 99 8.40 5.05 -13.63
CA ASP A 99 8.94 6.36 -13.24
C ASP A 99 7.93 7.25 -12.49
N LYS A 100 6.76 6.70 -12.15
CA LYS A 100 5.68 7.43 -11.49
C LYS A 100 5.99 7.72 -10.03
N LEU A 101 5.54 8.88 -9.55
CA LEU A 101 5.65 9.26 -8.15
C LEU A 101 4.76 8.34 -7.28
N LEU A 102 5.40 7.64 -6.33
CA LEU A 102 4.74 6.74 -5.40
C LEU A 102 4.53 7.41 -4.05
N ALA A 103 3.29 7.48 -3.58
CA ALA A 103 3.01 7.78 -2.18
C ALA A 103 2.97 6.50 -1.35
N VAL A 104 3.44 6.60 -0.11
CA VAL A 104 3.36 5.52 0.87
C VAL A 104 3.02 6.10 2.22
N LYS A 105 2.73 5.20 3.17
CA LYS A 105 2.46 5.60 4.54
C LYS A 105 3.53 5.09 5.50
N GLY A 106 4.14 6.05 6.19
CA GLY A 106 5.16 5.80 7.20
C GLY A 106 6.56 5.68 6.62
N HIS A 107 7.52 6.15 7.40
CA HIS A 107 8.93 6.21 7.04
C HIS A 107 9.51 4.85 6.62
N ASP A 108 9.17 3.77 7.33
CA ASP A 108 9.68 2.42 7.02
C ASP A 108 9.34 1.98 5.59
N GLN A 109 8.12 2.28 5.13
CA GLN A 109 7.71 1.95 3.76
C GLN A 109 8.42 2.86 2.76
N LYS A 110 8.60 4.14 3.09
CA LYS A 110 9.35 5.08 2.25
C LYS A 110 10.76 4.58 2.01
N VAL A 111 11.50 4.25 3.08
CA VAL A 111 12.87 3.72 2.99
C VAL A 111 12.89 2.43 2.15
N TYR A 112 11.93 1.54 2.33
CA TYR A 112 11.84 0.32 1.54
C TYR A 112 11.67 0.61 0.04
N PHE A 113 10.65 1.37 -0.36
CA PHE A 113 10.41 1.62 -1.78
C PHE A 113 11.49 2.50 -2.42
N GLU A 114 12.11 3.43 -1.68
CA GLU A 114 13.28 4.19 -2.14
C GLU A 114 14.48 3.26 -2.38
N SER A 115 14.67 2.24 -1.56
CA SER A 115 15.74 1.23 -1.77
C SER A 115 15.55 0.40 -3.05
N LEU A 116 14.33 0.38 -3.60
CA LEU A 116 14.03 -0.22 -4.91
C LEU A 116 14.33 0.72 -6.09
N GLY A 117 14.79 1.95 -5.83
CA GLY A 117 15.06 2.97 -6.83
C GLY A 117 13.83 3.76 -7.28
N LEU A 118 12.74 3.75 -6.50
CA LEU A 118 11.52 4.50 -6.82
C LEU A 118 11.56 5.91 -6.23
N THR A 119 10.87 6.86 -6.87
CA THR A 119 10.64 8.20 -6.31
C THR A 119 9.46 8.13 -5.36
N VAL A 120 9.68 8.37 -4.07
CA VAL A 120 8.67 8.12 -3.02
C VAL A 120 8.41 9.34 -2.15
N VAL A 121 7.14 9.60 -1.88
CA VAL A 121 6.68 10.60 -0.88
C VAL A 121 5.95 9.91 0.26
N GLU A 122 6.20 10.39 1.48
CA GLU A 122 5.51 9.89 2.68
C GLU A 122 4.26 10.73 2.95
N LEU A 123 3.10 10.08 3.03
CA LEU A 123 1.88 10.71 3.52
C LEU A 123 1.93 10.80 5.05
N LYS A 124 2.17 12.02 5.56
CA LYS A 124 2.05 12.36 6.98
C LYS A 124 0.58 12.55 7.39
N SER A 125 -0.22 11.51 7.25
CA SER A 125 -1.65 11.51 7.59
C SER A 125 -1.88 10.94 9.00
N VAL A 126 -2.82 11.53 9.76
CA VAL A 126 -3.30 11.02 11.07
C VAL A 126 -4.06 9.69 10.97
N LEU A 127 -4.30 9.18 9.77
CA LEU A 127 -4.92 7.86 9.59
C LEU A 127 -4.01 6.76 10.22
N PRO A 128 -4.54 5.59 10.58
CA PRO A 128 -3.71 4.46 10.99
C PRO A 128 -2.99 3.80 9.81
N CYS A 129 -1.82 3.19 10.03
CA CYS A 129 -1.00 2.55 8.97
C CYS A 129 -1.78 1.57 8.10
N CYS A 130 -2.62 0.73 8.73
CA CYS A 130 -3.64 -0.04 8.04
C CYS A 130 -5.00 0.62 8.37
N PRO A 131 -5.67 1.25 7.40
CA PRO A 131 -6.95 1.88 7.63
C PRO A 131 -7.95 0.79 8.04
N LYS A 132 -8.64 0.98 9.18
CA LYS A 132 -9.84 0.19 9.43
C LYS A 132 -10.91 0.69 8.48
N TYR A 133 -11.92 -0.15 8.28
CA TYR A 133 -13.10 0.23 7.52
C TYR A 133 -13.65 1.59 8.03
N ALA A 134 -13.88 1.77 9.32
CA ALA A 134 -14.38 3.04 9.88
C ALA A 134 -13.48 4.29 9.67
N ASP A 135 -12.21 4.13 9.27
CA ASP A 135 -11.27 5.25 9.11
C ASP A 135 -11.29 5.85 7.69
N LEU A 136 -12.06 5.27 6.76
CA LEU A 136 -12.13 5.70 5.36
C LEU A 136 -13.36 6.60 5.12
N PRO A 137 -13.32 7.52 4.14
CA PRO A 137 -14.51 8.30 3.77
C PRO A 137 -15.65 7.43 3.20
N ASP A 138 -16.89 7.92 3.28
CA ASP A 138 -18.09 7.20 2.85
C ASP A 138 -18.07 6.78 1.36
N GLU A 139 -17.45 7.59 0.53
CA GLU A 139 -17.25 7.35 -0.91
C GLU A 139 -16.30 6.17 -1.18
N VAL A 140 -15.46 5.80 -0.21
CA VAL A 140 -14.63 4.58 -0.27
C VAL A 140 -15.48 3.34 0.07
N PHE A 141 -16.50 3.47 0.92
CA PHE A 141 -17.38 2.36 1.33
C PHE A 141 -18.29 1.87 0.23
N HIS A 142 -18.77 2.79 -0.61
CA HIS A 142 -19.81 2.51 -1.59
C HIS A 142 -19.38 2.97 -2.98
N PRO A 143 -18.41 2.28 -3.61
CA PRO A 143 -18.15 2.49 -5.02
C PRO A 143 -19.40 2.09 -5.78
N LYS A 144 -20.24 3.06 -6.14
CA LYS A 144 -21.52 2.84 -6.83
C LYS A 144 -21.33 2.18 -8.21
N THR A 145 -20.10 1.89 -8.65
CA THR A 145 -19.76 1.66 -10.06
C THR A 145 -18.70 0.59 -10.37
N SER A 146 -18.16 -0.21 -9.44
CA SER A 146 -17.16 -1.23 -9.86
C SER A 146 -17.30 -2.61 -9.20
N PRO A 147 -17.92 -3.57 -9.90
CA PRO A 147 -17.95 -4.99 -9.53
C PRO A 147 -16.57 -5.66 -9.52
N ARG A 148 -15.55 -5.06 -10.16
CA ARG A 148 -14.22 -5.66 -10.37
C ARG A 148 -13.30 -5.66 -9.15
N PHE A 149 -13.60 -4.86 -8.13
CA PHE A 149 -12.85 -4.86 -6.87
C PHE A 149 -13.46 -5.79 -5.81
N ARG A 150 -14.51 -6.53 -6.17
CA ARG A 150 -15.01 -7.63 -5.36
C ARG A 150 -14.06 -8.81 -5.55
N HIS A 151 -13.34 -9.21 -4.51
CA HIS A 151 -12.92 -10.60 -4.43
C HIS A 151 -14.20 -11.43 -4.42
N SER A 152 -14.50 -12.07 -5.55
CA SER A 152 -15.56 -13.05 -5.79
C SER A 152 -16.49 -13.34 -4.60
N ILE A 153 -17.76 -12.91 -4.65
CA ILE A 153 -18.98 -13.47 -3.98
C ILE A 153 -18.92 -13.93 -2.50
N HIS A 154 -17.79 -13.76 -1.81
CA HIS A 154 -17.48 -14.27 -0.49
C HIS A 154 -17.01 -13.10 0.37
N TYR A 155 -17.98 -12.23 0.65
CA TYR A 155 -17.95 -11.18 1.66
C TYR A 155 -17.66 -11.75 3.06
N ARG A 156 -16.44 -12.22 3.34
CA ARG A 156 -16.11 -12.76 4.67
C ARG A 156 -14.80 -12.15 5.18
N HIS A 157 -14.94 -10.93 5.70
CA HIS A 157 -14.12 -10.33 6.77
C HIS A 157 -12.62 -10.03 6.58
N ASP A 158 -11.90 -10.65 5.62
CA ASP A 158 -10.42 -10.56 5.58
C ASP A 158 -9.84 -9.72 4.42
N ASP A 159 -10.67 -9.20 3.51
CA ASP A 159 -10.21 -8.43 2.33
C ASP A 159 -9.63 -7.06 2.66
N SER A 160 -10.10 -6.40 3.72
CA SER A 160 -9.60 -5.09 4.16
C SER A 160 -8.14 -5.13 4.62
N LYS A 161 -7.63 -6.34 4.88
CA LYS A 161 -6.26 -6.62 5.30
C LYS A 161 -5.34 -6.95 4.12
N CYS A 162 -5.85 -6.93 2.90
CA CYS A 162 -5.03 -7.10 1.71
C CYS A 162 -4.25 -5.83 1.41
N SER A 163 -2.94 -5.94 1.19
CA SER A 163 -2.08 -4.79 0.88
C SER A 163 -2.55 -4.04 -0.37
N ARG A 164 -3.10 -4.75 -1.36
CA ARG A 164 -3.69 -4.13 -2.55
C ARG A 164 -4.96 -3.34 -2.22
N ILE A 165 -5.85 -3.87 -1.37
CA ILE A 165 -7.08 -3.16 -0.98
C ILE A 165 -6.75 -1.93 -0.14
N ILE A 166 -5.77 -2.05 0.77
CA ILE A 166 -5.24 -0.91 1.52
C ILE A 166 -4.68 0.14 0.55
N ALA A 167 -3.89 -0.29 -0.45
CA ALA A 167 -3.33 0.61 -1.44
C ALA A 167 -4.41 1.31 -2.28
N ILE A 168 -5.45 0.60 -2.71
CA ILE A 168 -6.61 1.18 -3.42
C ILE A 168 -7.34 2.19 -2.53
N SER A 169 -7.51 1.88 -1.24
CA SER A 169 -8.22 2.76 -0.30
C SER A 169 -7.49 4.09 -0.11
N PHE A 170 -6.16 4.06 0.04
CA PHE A 170 -5.36 5.28 0.10
C PHE A 170 -5.28 6.01 -1.24
N ALA A 171 -5.25 5.29 -2.37
CA ALA A 171 -5.31 5.93 -3.68
C ALA A 171 -6.62 6.73 -3.87
N LYS A 172 -7.76 6.18 -3.44
CA LYS A 172 -9.04 6.90 -3.40
C LYS A 172 -9.03 8.09 -2.44
N TYR A 173 -8.44 7.93 -1.25
CA TYR A 173 -8.27 9.04 -0.33
C TYR A 173 -7.49 10.20 -0.96
N LEU A 174 -6.41 9.90 -1.70
CA LEU A 174 -5.63 10.90 -2.43
C LEU A 174 -6.46 11.56 -3.54
N GLU A 175 -7.26 10.80 -4.28
CA GLU A 175 -8.20 11.34 -5.29
C GLU A 175 -9.20 12.33 -4.70
N MET A 176 -9.78 11.99 -3.56
CA MET A 176 -10.70 12.88 -2.85
C MET A 176 -9.98 14.13 -2.35
N LYS A 177 -8.79 13.98 -1.78
CA LYS A 177 -8.01 15.12 -1.29
C LYS A 177 -7.61 16.09 -2.40
N ARG A 178 -7.26 15.58 -3.59
CA ARG A 178 -7.04 16.42 -4.79
C ARG A 178 -8.26 17.23 -5.19
N ARG A 179 -9.47 16.71 -4.93
CA ARG A 179 -10.73 17.39 -5.25
C ARG A 179 -11.04 18.48 -4.24
N GLU A 180 -10.78 18.24 -2.95
CA GLU A 180 -11.09 19.17 -1.86
C GLU A 180 -10.06 20.30 -1.73
N GLU A 181 -8.79 19.99 -1.96
CA GLU A 181 -7.67 20.87 -1.65
C GLU A 181 -6.69 20.87 -2.84
N SER A 182 -6.92 21.74 -3.83
CA SER A 182 -6.15 21.70 -5.07
C SER A 182 -4.64 21.89 -4.89
N ASP A 183 -4.17 22.52 -3.79
CA ASP A 183 -2.74 22.84 -3.58
C ASP A 183 -2.34 23.08 -2.11
N LYS A 184 -2.92 22.36 -1.12
CA LYS A 184 -2.57 22.59 0.30
C LYS A 184 -1.92 21.37 1.00
N TYR A 185 -0.66 21.58 1.38
CA TYR A 185 0.16 20.87 2.36
C TYR A 185 0.76 19.50 1.99
N TRP A 186 1.81 19.17 2.75
CA TRP A 186 2.66 17.96 2.78
C TRP A 186 4.05 18.05 2.13
N ASP A 187 4.92 18.91 2.69
CA ASP A 187 6.31 18.54 3.08
C ASP A 187 6.96 19.67 3.92
N ASP A 188 6.61 19.79 5.21
CA ASP A 188 7.38 20.68 6.09
C ASP A 188 8.70 20.00 6.48
N GLN A 189 9.71 20.16 5.62
CA GLN A 189 11.10 20.23 6.04
C GLN A 189 11.67 21.59 5.62
N ALA A 190 11.58 22.56 6.54
CA ALA A 190 12.72 23.35 7.02
C ALA A 190 12.22 24.46 7.96
N LYS A 191 12.52 24.33 9.26
CA LYS A 191 13.45 25.23 9.94
C LYS A 191 14.13 24.49 11.09
N SER A 192 15.35 24.04 10.83
CA SER A 192 16.40 23.98 11.85
C SER A 192 16.76 25.41 12.27
N SER A 193 16.89 25.61 13.57
CA SER A 193 17.85 26.53 14.24
C SER A 193 18.10 27.90 13.60
N GLU A 194 17.54 28.93 14.24
CA GLU A 194 18.29 30.09 14.76
C GLU A 194 17.83 30.34 16.20
#